data_AF-A0AAW9EA99-F1
#
_entry.id   AF-A0AAW9EA99-F1
#
_cell.length_a   1.000
_cell.length_b   1.000
_cell.length_c   1.000
_cell.angle_alpha   90.00
_cell.angle_beta   90.00
_cell.angle_gamma   90.00
#
_symmetry.space_group_name_H-M   'P 1'
#
loop_
_entity.id
_entity.type
_entity.pdbx_description
1 polymer ?
#
loop_
_entity_poly.entity_id
_entity_poly.type
_entity_poly.pdbx_seq_one_letter_code
_entity_poly.pdbx_strand_id
1 'polypeptide(L)'
;MKNSKFIVIEGLEGAGKTSAIQTVVDTLKQQGITDLAFTREPGGTPLAEKLRELIKQGIEGEKVTDKAELLMLYAARVQLVENVIKPALAQGKWVIGDRHDLSSQAYQGGGRGIDKALM
;
A
#
# COMPACT_ATOMS: atom_id res chain seq x y z
N MET A 1 23.35 -1.02 12.77
CA MET A 1 22.15 -1.15 11.91
C MET A 1 21.22 0.01 12.25
N LYS A 2 20.81 0.83 11.26
CA LYS A 2 19.80 1.87 11.50
C LYS A 2 18.45 1.17 11.72
N ASN A 3 17.76 1.46 12.82
CA ASN A 3 16.49 0.81 13.18
C ASN A 3 15.32 1.52 12.45
N SER A 4 15.23 1.33 11.14
CA SER A 4 14.10 1.81 10.33
C SER A 4 12.86 0.95 10.56
N LYS A 5 11.68 1.56 10.42
CA LYS A 5 10.38 0.87 10.53
C LYS A 5 9.51 1.19 9.32
N PHE A 6 8.62 0.25 9.02
CA PHE A 6 7.53 0.43 8.06
C PHE A 6 6.22 0.53 8.84
N ILE A 7 5.55 1.68 8.75
CA ILE A 7 4.26 1.94 9.39
C ILE A 7 3.21 2.05 8.29
N VAL A 8 2.15 1.27 8.40
CA VAL A 8 1.03 1.28 7.45
C VAL A 8 -0.20 1.82 8.15
N ILE A 9 -0.87 2.76 7.50
CA ILE A 9 -2.19 3.28 7.91
C ILE A 9 -3.24 2.68 7.00
N GLU A 10 -4.21 1.99 7.62
CA GLU A 10 -5.31 1.30 6.96
C GLU A 10 -6.65 1.92 7.33
N GLY A 11 -7.68 1.56 6.57
CA GLY A 11 -9.05 1.98 6.83
C GLY A 11 -9.86 2.20 5.56
N LEU A 12 -11.18 2.28 5.72
CA LEU A 12 -12.09 2.57 4.62
C LEU A 12 -11.83 3.95 4.00
N GLU A 13 -12.44 4.20 2.85
CA GLU A 13 -12.48 5.56 2.31
C GLU A 13 -13.23 6.49 3.29
N GLY A 14 -12.73 7.70 3.49
CA GLY A 14 -13.27 8.63 4.50
C GLY A 14 -12.86 8.35 5.96
N ALA A 15 -12.10 7.28 6.26
CA ALA A 15 -11.73 6.93 7.64
C ALA A 15 -10.69 7.88 8.31
N GLY A 16 -10.32 8.99 7.66
CA GLY A 16 -9.35 9.94 8.23
C GLY A 16 -7.87 9.53 8.12
N LYS A 17 -7.52 8.63 7.19
CA LYS A 17 -6.13 8.16 6.99
C LYS A 17 -5.11 9.29 6.83
N THR A 18 -5.45 10.33 6.05
CA THR A 18 -4.58 11.50 5.88
C THR A 18 -4.27 12.19 7.21
N SER A 19 -5.29 12.39 8.04
CA SER A 19 -5.11 12.98 9.37
C SER A 19 -4.27 12.09 10.27
N ALA A 20 -4.50 10.77 10.27
CA ALA A 20 -3.73 9.81 11.04
C ALA A 20 -2.25 9.76 10.59
N ILE A 21 -1.99 9.77 9.28
CA ILE A 21 -0.63 9.85 8.72
C ILE A 21 0.07 11.11 9.22
N GLN A 22 -0.60 12.26 9.20
CA GLN A 22 -0.03 13.50 9.69
C GLN A 22 0.31 13.43 11.18
N THR A 23 -0.58 12.89 12.02
CA THR A 23 -0.33 12.66 13.45
C THR A 23 0.89 11.76 13.69
N VAL A 24 1.02 10.69 12.90
CA VAL A 24 2.20 9.80 12.99
C VAL A 24 3.47 10.54 12.60
N VAL A 25 3.46 11.28 11.50
CA VAL A 25 4.61 12.07 11.04
C VAL A 25 5.05 13.07 12.11
N ASP A 26 4.12 13.81 12.70
CA ASP A 26 4.44 14.81 13.71
C ASP A 26 4.98 14.18 14.99
N THR A 27 4.41 13.04 15.39
CA THR A 27 4.90 12.26 16.54
C THR A 27 6.32 11.75 16.30
N LEU A 28 6.62 11.21 15.11
CA LEU A 28 7.97 10.73 14.76
C LEU A 28 8.99 11.87 14.76
N LYS A 29 8.62 13.02 14.19
CA LYS A 29 9.48 14.22 14.20
C LYS A 29 9.78 14.70 15.61
N GLN A 30 8.81 14.68 16.53
CA GLN A 30 9.02 15.02 17.94
C GLN A 30 9.99 14.05 18.64
N GLN A 31 10.07 12.80 18.17
CA GLN A 31 11.05 11.81 18.64
C GLN A 31 12.39 11.87 17.89
N GLY A 32 12.62 12.88 17.05
CA GLY A 32 13.85 13.06 16.28
C GLY A 32 13.96 12.18 15.02
N ILE A 33 12.89 11.50 14.63
CA ILE A 33 12.83 10.65 13.43
C ILE A 33 12.30 11.50 12.28
N THR A 34 13.21 11.98 11.43
CA THR A 34 12.88 12.94 10.35
C THR A 34 13.13 12.42 8.94
N ASP A 35 13.91 11.35 8.78
CA ASP A 35 14.18 10.72 7.48
C ASP A 35 13.05 9.74 7.12
N LEU A 36 12.01 10.29 6.48
CA LEU A 36 10.76 9.61 6.15
C LEU A 36 10.61 9.44 4.64
N ALA A 37 10.12 8.27 4.21
CA ALA A 37 9.63 8.01 2.87
C ALA A 37 8.14 7.70 2.92
N PHE A 38 7.40 8.13 1.90
CA PHE A 38 5.95 7.95 1.83
C PHE A 38 5.59 7.06 0.65
N THR A 39 4.64 6.15 0.86
CA THR A 39 4.16 5.22 -0.16
C THR A 39 2.64 5.09 -0.10
N ARG A 40 2.02 4.64 -1.19
CA ARG A 40 0.56 4.45 -1.30
C ARG A 40 0.28 3.23 -2.16
N GLU A 41 -0.66 2.38 -1.73
CA GLU A 41 -1.13 1.25 -2.52
C GLU A 41 -2.61 1.38 -2.98
N PRO A 42 -2.95 0.87 -4.17
CA PRO A 42 -2.02 0.50 -5.25
C PRO A 42 -1.33 1.75 -5.84
N GLY A 43 -0.05 1.63 -6.22
CA GLY A 43 0.75 2.72 -6.79
C GLY A 43 2.20 2.75 -6.32
N GLY A 44 2.85 3.90 -6.50
CA GLY A 44 4.19 4.21 -5.98
C GLY A 44 5.37 3.73 -6.84
N THR A 45 5.11 3.09 -7.98
CA THR A 45 6.08 2.85 -9.06
C THR A 45 5.39 3.02 -10.41
N PRO A 46 6.11 3.25 -11.53
CA PRO A 46 5.48 3.38 -12.84
C PRO A 46 4.57 2.20 -13.22
N LEU A 47 5.01 0.97 -12.98
CA LEU A 47 4.20 -0.23 -13.20
C LEU A 47 3.00 -0.29 -12.25
N ALA A 48 3.20 -0.01 -10.96
CA ALA A 48 2.11 -0.04 -9.98
C ALA A 48 1.04 1.04 -10.24
N GLU A 49 1.40 2.21 -10.79
CA GLU A 49 0.43 3.22 -11.22
C GLU A 49 -0.36 2.75 -12.44
N LYS A 50 0.27 2.02 -13.38
CA LYS A 50 -0.46 1.41 -14.52
C LYS A 50 -1.44 0.33 -14.07
N LEU A 51 -1.04 -0.52 -13.14
CA LEU A 51 -1.95 -1.51 -12.55
C LEU A 51 -3.10 -0.83 -11.78
N ARG A 52 -2.83 0.27 -11.08
CA ARG A 52 -3.87 1.07 -10.42
C ARG A 52 -4.90 1.61 -11.41
N GLU A 53 -4.46 2.13 -12.56
CA GLU A 53 -5.36 2.60 -13.62
C GLU A 53 -6.31 1.48 -14.04
N LEU A 54 -5.78 0.28 -14.34
CA LEU A 54 -6.57 -0.89 -14.73
C LEU A 54 -7.56 -1.32 -13.64
N ILE A 55 -7.14 -1.36 -12.38
CA ILE A 55 -8.01 -1.73 -11.25
C ILE A 55 -9.16 -0.72 -11.08
N LYS A 56 -8.87 0.58 -11.24
CA LYS A 56 -9.86 1.64 -11.01
C LYS A 56 -10.83 1.86 -12.17
N GLN A 57 -10.32 1.78 -13.39
CA GLN A 57 -11.06 2.14 -14.59
C GLN A 57 -11.66 0.89 -15.26
N GLY A 58 -11.12 -0.29 -14.98
CA GLY A 58 -11.47 -1.51 -15.69
C GLY A 58 -10.99 -1.48 -17.13
N ILE A 59 -11.50 -2.42 -17.94
CA ILE A 59 -11.26 -2.51 -19.37
C ILE A 59 -12.62 -2.50 -20.06
N GLU A 60 -12.79 -1.65 -21.07
CA GLU A 60 -14.05 -1.56 -21.81
C GLU A 60 -14.38 -2.91 -22.48
N GLY A 61 -15.60 -3.40 -22.27
CA GLY A 61 -16.06 -4.67 -22.82
C GLY A 61 -15.53 -5.93 -22.12
N GLU A 62 -14.66 -5.79 -21.10
CA GLU A 62 -14.11 -6.93 -20.36
C GLU A 62 -14.34 -6.80 -18.86
N LYS A 63 -15.00 -7.81 -18.27
CA LYS A 63 -15.16 -7.89 -16.82
C LYS A 63 -13.90 -8.46 -16.18
N VAL A 64 -13.16 -7.61 -15.47
CA VAL A 64 -12.08 -8.05 -14.58
C VAL A 64 -12.66 -8.94 -13.48
N THR A 65 -12.11 -10.15 -13.34
CA THR A 65 -12.52 -11.08 -12.26
C THR A 65 -11.93 -10.65 -10.92
N ASP A 66 -12.59 -10.99 -9.81
CA ASP A 66 -12.10 -10.64 -8.46
C ASP A 66 -10.68 -11.20 -8.20
N LYS A 67 -10.36 -12.39 -8.74
CA LYS A 67 -9.02 -12.98 -8.66
C LYS A 67 -7.99 -12.20 -9.47
N ALA A 68 -8.36 -11.72 -10.66
CA ALA A 68 -7.48 -10.86 -11.46
C ALA A 68 -7.23 -9.52 -10.77
N GLU A 69 -8.26 -8.91 -10.17
CA GLU A 69 -8.14 -7.70 -9.34
C GLU A 69 -7.14 -7.92 -8.19
N LEU A 70 -7.28 -9.03 -7.44
CA LEU A 70 -6.36 -9.41 -6.36
C LEU A 70 -4.91 -9.58 -6.85
N LEU A 71 -4.70 -10.32 -7.93
CA LEU A 71 -3.36 -10.59 -8.45
C LEU A 71 -2.68 -9.32 -8.99
N MET A 72 -3.45 -8.39 -9.58
CA MET A 72 -2.93 -7.08 -9.98
C MET A 72 -2.55 -6.22 -8.77
N LEU A 73 -3.33 -6.28 -7.67
CA LEU A 73 -2.97 -5.62 -6.41
C LEU A 73 -1.65 -6.18 -5.85
N TYR A 74 -1.47 -7.51 -5.86
CA TYR A 74 -0.22 -8.14 -5.44
C TYR A 74 0.96 -7.81 -6.36
N ALA A 75 0.74 -7.79 -7.68
CA ALA A 75 1.77 -7.38 -8.65
C ALA A 75 2.22 -5.93 -8.42
N ALA A 76 1.27 -5.02 -8.15
CA ALA A 76 1.57 -3.63 -7.81
C ALA A 76 2.35 -3.53 -6.49
N ARG A 77 1.93 -4.30 -5.47
CA ARG A 77 2.56 -4.34 -4.15
C ARG A 77 3.99 -4.85 -4.20
N VAL A 78 4.24 -6.01 -4.81
CA VAL A 78 5.61 -6.57 -4.87
C VAL A 78 6.55 -5.62 -5.61
N GLN A 79 6.06 -4.98 -6.68
CA GLN A 79 6.84 -3.98 -7.40
C GLN A 79 7.22 -2.79 -6.49
N LEU A 80 6.27 -2.27 -5.70
CA LEU A 80 6.52 -1.20 -4.74
C LEU A 80 7.46 -1.62 -3.61
N VAL A 81 7.26 -2.82 -3.06
CA VAL A 81 8.04 -3.35 -1.94
C VAL A 81 9.51 -3.50 -2.33
N GLU A 82 9.80 -4.16 -3.46
CA GLU A 82 11.16 -4.44 -3.87
C GLU A 82 11.91 -3.19 -4.34
N ASN A 83 11.23 -2.25 -5.00
CA ASN A 83 11.90 -1.11 -5.65
C ASN A 83 11.90 0.18 -4.81
N VAL A 84 11.03 0.28 -3.80
CA VAL A 84 10.89 1.51 -3.00
C VAL A 84 10.99 1.23 -1.51
N ILE A 85 10.16 0.35 -0.97
CA ILE A 85 10.05 0.15 0.49
C ILE A 85 11.32 -0.48 1.05
N LYS A 86 11.74 -1.64 0.54
CA LYS A 86 12.96 -2.33 1.00
C LYS A 86 14.22 -1.47 0.83
N PRO A 87 14.46 -0.82 -0.32
CA PRO A 87 15.60 0.10 -0.47
C PRO A 87 15.58 1.28 0.51
N ALA A 88 14.41 1.89 0.75
CA ALA A 88 14.29 3.00 1.72
C ALA A 88 14.62 2.54 3.14
N LEU A 89 14.06 1.40 3.57
CA LEU A 89 14.35 0.81 4.87
C LEU A 89 15.84 0.46 5.03
N ALA A 90 16.47 -0.10 3.99
CA ALA A 90 17.90 -0.43 3.98
C ALA A 90 18.81 0.80 4.12
N GLN A 91 18.37 1.96 3.64
CA GLN A 91 19.06 3.26 3.84
C GLN A 91 18.83 3.85 5.24
N GLY A 92 17.93 3.25 6.03
CA GLY A 92 17.55 3.70 7.36
C GLY A 92 16.37 4.67 7.40
N LYS A 93 15.71 4.91 6.26
CA LYS A 93 14.50 5.73 6.20
C LYS A 93 13.33 4.99 6.83
N TRP A 94 12.51 5.69 7.59
CA TRP A 94 11.22 5.13 8.01
C TRP A 94 10.23 5.28 6.85
N VAL A 95 9.45 4.25 6.59
CA VAL A 95 8.46 4.26 5.50
C VAL A 95 7.07 4.38 6.10
N ILE A 96 6.28 5.33 5.61
CA ILE A 96 4.86 5.49 5.95
C ILE A 96 4.03 5.12 4.72
N GLY A 97 3.23 4.07 4.83
CA GLY A 97 2.35 3.56 3.78
C GLY A 97 0.89 3.93 3.99
N ASP A 98 0.24 4.49 2.98
CA ASP A 98 -1.22 4.57 2.88
C ASP A 98 -1.72 3.29 2.19
N ARG A 99 -2.28 2.38 3.01
CA ARG A 99 -2.65 1.00 2.68
C ARG A 99 -1.47 0.06 2.40
N HIS A 100 -1.73 -1.23 2.61
CA HIS A 100 -0.86 -2.34 2.24
C HIS A 100 -1.70 -3.65 2.14
N ASP A 101 -1.13 -4.79 2.52
CA ASP A 101 -1.76 -6.11 2.40
C ASP A 101 -3.08 -6.25 3.17
N LEU A 102 -3.26 -5.54 4.28
CA LEU A 102 -4.49 -5.63 5.06
C LEU A 102 -5.69 -5.05 4.30
N SER A 103 -5.47 -4.06 3.42
CA SER A 103 -6.49 -3.65 2.45
C SER A 103 -6.90 -4.80 1.53
N SER A 104 -5.95 -5.60 1.00
CA SER A 104 -6.31 -6.76 0.18
C SER A 104 -7.12 -7.79 0.96
N GLN A 105 -6.69 -8.11 2.19
CA GLN A 105 -7.42 -9.02 3.08
C GLN A 105 -8.85 -8.53 3.38
N ALA A 106 -9.04 -7.21 3.60
CA ALA A 106 -10.35 -6.65 3.89
C ALA A 106 -11.24 -6.57 2.65
N TYR A 107 -10.77 -5.97 1.55
CA TYR A 107 -11.58 -5.72 0.36
C TYR A 107 -11.77 -6.97 -0.49
N GLN A 108 -10.70 -7.70 -0.81
CA GLN A 108 -10.79 -8.90 -1.64
C GLN A 108 -11.15 -10.14 -0.81
N GLY A 109 -10.54 -10.31 0.37
CA GLY A 109 -10.92 -11.41 1.26
C GLY A 109 -12.34 -11.23 1.81
N GLY A 110 -12.54 -10.19 2.63
CA GLY A 110 -13.84 -9.92 3.25
C GLY A 110 -14.93 -9.45 2.28
N GLY A 111 -14.63 -8.45 1.45
CA GLY A 111 -15.62 -7.81 0.59
C GLY A 111 -16.00 -8.60 -0.67
N ARG A 112 -15.03 -9.26 -1.32
CA ARG A 112 -15.28 -10.12 -2.50
C ARG A 112 -15.47 -11.60 -2.14
N GLY A 113 -15.22 -11.99 -0.90
CA GLY A 113 -15.33 -13.38 -0.46
C GLY A 113 -14.23 -14.29 -1.05
N ILE A 114 -13.06 -13.75 -1.40
CA ILE A 114 -11.95 -14.58 -1.86
C ILE A 114 -11.42 -15.42 -0.69
N ASP A 115 -11.24 -16.72 -0.97
CA ASP A 115 -10.75 -17.69 0.02
C ASP A 115 -9.35 -17.33 0.52
N LYS A 116 -9.12 -17.51 1.84
CA LYS A 116 -7.85 -17.19 2.49
C LYS A 116 -6.66 -17.98 1.97
N ALA A 117 -6.86 -19.13 1.34
CA ALA A 117 -5.77 -19.89 0.71
C ALA A 117 -5.27 -19.25 -0.59
N LEU A 118 -6.06 -18.35 -1.20
CA LEU A 118 -5.68 -17.58 -2.38
C LEU A 118 -5.16 -16.17 -2.04
N MET A 119 -5.49 -15.67 -0.84
CA MET A 119 -4.96 -14.40 -0.31
C MET A 119 -3.50 -14.56 0.10
#